data_AF-A0A6L5G154-F1
#
_entry.id   AF-A0A6L5G154-F1
#
_cell.length_a   1.000
_cell.length_b   1.000
_cell.length_c   1.000
_cell.angle_alpha   90.00
_cell.angle_beta   90.00
_cell.angle_gamma   90.00
#
_symmetry.space_group_name_H-M   'P 1'
#
loop_
_entity.id
_entity.type
_entity.pdbx_description
1 polymer ?
#
loop_
_entity_poly.entity_id
_entity_poly.type
_entity_poly.pdbx_seq_one_letter_code
_entity_poly.pdbx_strand_id
1 'polypeptide(L)'
;MVALVGAACSDDGGNGGGGNNDGSSDEPIRIGASLPLTGDFSQPGNAAKQGYEVWQEMVNEAGGILGREVELVILDDASDQNTV
;
A
#
# COMPACT_ATOMS: atom_id res chain seq x y z
N MET A 1 32.05 -0.78 -8.00
CA MET A 1 32.16 0.37 -8.91
C MET A 1 31.91 -0.14 -10.32
N VAL A 2 30.67 -0.06 -10.79
CA VAL A 2 30.32 -0.32 -12.19
C VAL A 2 29.74 0.99 -12.71
N ALA A 3 30.48 1.62 -13.60
CA ALA A 3 30.10 2.86 -14.27
C ALA A 3 29.12 2.53 -15.40
N LEU A 4 28.02 3.27 -15.47
CA LEU A 4 27.16 3.33 -16.66
C LEU A 4 27.23 4.74 -17.22
N VAL A 5 27.65 4.85 -18.48
CA VAL A 5 27.95 6.10 -19.18
C VAL A 5 26.74 6.55 -20.00
N GLY A 6 26.29 7.78 -19.77
CA GLY A 6 25.97 8.80 -20.77
C GLY A 6 24.77 8.62 -21.72
N ALA A 7 23.77 9.49 -21.55
CA ALA A 7 23.09 10.17 -22.66
C ALA A 7 22.81 11.62 -22.25
N ALA A 8 23.62 12.55 -22.76
CA ALA A 8 23.38 13.98 -22.69
C ALA A 8 22.81 14.43 -24.04
N CYS A 9 21.63 15.05 -24.03
CA CYS A 9 21.19 15.97 -25.08
C CYS A 9 20.58 17.19 -24.37
N SER A 10 21.23 18.33 -24.52
CA SER A 10 20.64 19.65 -24.29
C SER A 10 19.94 20.07 -25.58
N ASP A 11 18.67 20.49 -25.49
CA ASP A 11 18.00 21.30 -26.49
C ASP A 11 17.09 22.31 -25.80
N ASP A 12 16.82 23.40 -26.52
CA ASP A 12 16.64 24.76 -26.07
C ASP A 12 15.18 25.11 -25.72
N GLY A 13 14.95 26.33 -25.22
CA GLY A 13 13.73 26.78 -24.57
C GLY A 13 12.40 26.55 -25.32
N GLY A 14 11.34 26.27 -24.54
CA GLY A 14 9.97 26.14 -25.05
C GLY A 14 8.90 26.17 -23.97
N ASN A 15 8.41 27.37 -23.67
CA ASN A 15 7.17 27.64 -22.94
C ASN A 15 5.97 26.98 -23.63
N GLY A 16 5.13 26.23 -22.88
CA GLY A 16 3.77 25.94 -23.33
C GLY A 16 3.14 24.68 -22.77
N GLY A 17 2.50 24.82 -21.61
CA GLY A 17 1.12 24.42 -21.38
C GLY A 17 0.69 22.96 -21.60
N GLY A 18 0.17 22.38 -20.51
CA GLY A 18 -1.13 21.74 -20.58
C GLY A 18 -1.15 20.23 -20.36
N GLY A 19 -1.74 19.85 -19.22
CA GLY A 19 -2.32 18.52 -18.99
C GLY A 19 -1.31 17.50 -18.50
N ASN A 20 -1.45 16.89 -17.33
CA ASN A 20 -2.68 16.46 -16.72
C ASN A 20 -2.52 16.51 -15.19
N ASN A 21 -3.56 16.97 -14.50
CA ASN A 21 -3.75 16.60 -13.10
C ASN A 21 -3.98 15.09 -13.10
N ASP A 22 -2.93 14.28 -13.00
CA ASP A 22 -3.12 12.88 -12.65
C ASP A 22 -3.24 12.86 -11.13
N GLY A 23 -4.48 13.08 -10.67
CA GLY A 23 -4.87 13.08 -9.27
C GLY A 23 -4.75 11.70 -8.65
N SER A 24 -3.55 11.15 -8.64
CA SER A 24 -3.17 10.17 -7.64
C SER A 24 -3.08 10.95 -6.35
N SER A 25 -4.16 10.97 -5.57
CA SER A 25 -4.08 11.38 -4.18
C SER A 25 -2.91 10.60 -3.57
N ASP A 26 -1.89 11.31 -3.07
CA ASP A 26 -0.74 10.71 -2.37
C ASP A 26 -1.19 9.89 -1.14
N GLU A 27 -2.46 10.00 -0.74
CA GLU A 27 -3.03 9.17 0.32
C GLU A 27 -2.98 7.67 -0.01
N PRO A 28 -2.69 6.83 1.00
CA PRO A 28 -2.67 5.39 0.84
C PRO A 28 -4.06 4.83 0.52
N ILE A 29 -4.07 3.65 -0.11
CA ILE A 29 -5.27 2.83 -0.26
C ILE A 29 -5.49 2.10 1.06
N ARG A 30 -6.50 2.56 1.80
CA ARG A 30 -6.91 1.93 3.06
C ARG A 30 -7.75 0.69 2.80
N ILE A 31 -7.34 -0.43 3.36
CA ILE A 31 -8.05 -1.72 3.29
C ILE A 31 -8.43 -2.15 4.70
N GLY A 32 -9.74 -2.23 4.95
CA GLY A 32 -10.28 -2.65 6.24
C GLY A 32 -10.40 -4.17 6.34
N ALA A 33 -10.07 -4.72 7.51
CA ALA A 33 -10.36 -6.12 7.84
C ALA A 33 -10.84 -6.25 9.29
N SER A 34 -11.88 -7.06 9.49
CA SER A 34 -12.29 -7.57 10.79
C SER A 34 -11.62 -8.91 11.01
N LEU A 35 -10.92 -9.09 12.12
CA LEU A 35 -10.30 -10.36 12.49
C LEU A 35 -10.63 -10.70 13.95
N PRO A 36 -10.76 -11.99 14.30
CA PRO A 36 -10.85 -12.42 15.68
C PRO A 36 -9.46 -12.37 16.28
N LEU A 37 -9.01 -11.20 16.75
CA LEU A 37 -7.70 -11.05 17.39
C LEU A 37 -7.76 -11.48 18.86
N THR A 38 -8.96 -11.41 19.45
CA THR A 38 -9.31 -11.98 20.75
C THR A 38 -10.44 -13.01 20.63
N GLY A 39 -10.77 -13.69 21.74
CA GLY A 39 -11.81 -14.73 21.78
C GLY A 39 -11.36 -16.11 21.28
N ASP A 40 -12.34 -16.97 21.01
CA ASP A 40 -12.16 -18.40 20.72
C ASP A 40 -11.32 -18.66 19.46
N PHE A 41 -11.36 -17.76 18.48
CA PHE A 41 -10.63 -17.86 17.22
C PHE A 41 -9.40 -16.95 17.15
N SER A 42 -8.91 -16.46 18.29
CA SER A 42 -7.73 -15.58 18.39
C SER A 42 -6.48 -16.14 17.71
N GLN A 43 -6.19 -17.44 17.86
CA GLN A 43 -4.98 -18.02 17.29
C GLN A 43 -4.94 -17.97 15.75
N PRO A 44 -5.96 -18.48 15.01
CA PRO A 44 -5.99 -18.32 13.57
C PRO A 44 -6.14 -16.86 13.13
N GLY A 45 -6.86 -16.01 13.88
CA GLY A 45 -6.98 -14.58 13.56
C GLY A 45 -5.64 -13.83 13.64
N ASN A 46 -4.82 -14.12 14.64
CA ASN A 46 -3.46 -13.56 14.75
C ASN A 46 -2.54 -14.08 13.63
N ALA A 47 -2.67 -15.35 13.22
CA ALA A 47 -1.93 -15.87 12.07
C ALA A 47 -2.33 -15.19 10.76
N ALA A 48 -3.62 -14.91 10.56
CA ALA A 48 -4.11 -14.14 9.42
C ALA A 48 -3.57 -12.71 9.41
N LYS A 49 -3.59 -12.02 10.57
CA LYS A 49 -3.02 -10.67 10.73
C LYS A 49 -1.56 -10.61 10.30
N GLN A 50 -0.75 -11.56 10.74
CA GLN A 50 0.66 -11.66 10.34
C GLN A 50 0.81 -11.84 8.82
N GLY A 51 -0.02 -12.69 8.21
CA GLY A 51 -0.04 -12.85 6.75
C GLY A 51 -0.41 -11.58 6.00
N TYR A 52 -1.36 -10.79 6.52
CA TYR A 52 -1.76 -9.52 5.94
C TYR A 52 -0.65 -8.47 6.05
N GLU A 53 0.03 -8.39 7.20
CA GLU A 53 1.16 -7.47 7.41
C GLU A 53 2.30 -7.77 6.44
N VAL A 54 2.68 -9.04 6.27
CA VAL A 54 3.68 -9.45 5.27
C VAL A 54 3.23 -9.08 3.85
N TRP A 55 1.96 -9.29 3.52
CA TRP A 55 1.42 -8.92 2.22
C TRP A 55 1.48 -7.40 1.98
N GLN A 56 1.13 -6.59 2.98
CA GLN A 56 1.21 -5.12 2.89
C GLN A 56 2.66 -4.69 2.60
N GLU A 57 3.62 -5.24 3.34
CA GLU A 57 5.04 -4.94 3.13
C GLU A 57 5.49 -5.28 1.71
N MET A 58 5.19 -6.50 1.24
CA MET A 58 5.55 -6.95 -0.11
C MET A 58 4.93 -6.09 -1.21
N VAL A 59 3.67 -5.68 -1.05
CA VAL A 59 2.96 -4.85 -2.03
C VAL A 59 3.55 -3.44 -2.06
N ASN A 60 3.82 -2.85 -0.89
CA ASN A 60 4.38 -1.50 -0.82
C ASN A 60 5.82 -1.47 -1.36
N GLU A 61 6.63 -2.51 -1.08
CA GLU A 61 7.97 -2.66 -1.67
C GLU A 61 7.92 -2.80 -3.20
N ALA A 62 6.87 -3.40 -3.76
CA ALA A 62 6.65 -3.52 -5.20
C ALA A 62 6.11 -2.25 -5.88
N GLY A 63 5.99 -1.13 -5.15
CA GLY A 63 5.47 0.15 -5.67
C GLY A 63 3.98 0.36 -5.43
N GLY A 64 3.36 -0.43 -4.55
CA GLY A 64 1.98 -0.28 -4.14
C GLY A 64 0.97 -0.74 -5.18
N ILE A 65 -0.29 -0.33 -4.99
CA ILE A 65 -1.40 -0.61 -5.91
C ILE A 65 -1.73 0.68 -6.65
N LEU A 66 -1.65 0.67 -7.98
CA LEU A 66 -1.83 1.86 -8.82
C LEU A 66 -0.89 3.03 -8.43
N GLY A 67 0.32 2.70 -7.96
CA GLY A 67 1.31 3.68 -7.52
C GLY A 67 1.05 4.29 -6.13
N ARG A 68 0.11 3.72 -5.36
CA ARG A 68 -0.25 4.17 -4.00
C ARG A 68 0.07 3.10 -2.98
N GLU A 69 0.62 3.50 -1.83
CA GLU A 69 0.86 2.57 -0.72
C GLU A 69 -0.46 2.00 -0.18
N VAL A 70 -0.41 0.79 0.35
CA VAL A 70 -1.49 0.13 1.04
C VAL A 70 -1.34 0.35 2.55
N GLU A 71 -2.45 0.70 3.20
CA GLU A 71 -2.57 0.79 4.65
C GLU A 71 -3.68 -0.17 5.12
N LEU A 72 -3.31 -1.16 5.92
CA LEU A 72 -4.25 -2.07 6.55
C LEU A 72 -4.85 -1.44 7.80
N VAL A 73 -6.18 -1.45 7.88
CA VAL A 73 -6.95 -1.06 9.06
C VAL A 73 -7.62 -2.31 9.60
N ILE A 74 -6.96 -2.94 10.55
CA ILE A 74 -7.43 -4.20 11.15
C ILE A 74 -8.09 -3.88 12.48
N LEU A 75 -9.32 -4.35 12.64
CA LEU A 75 -10.07 -4.26 13.89
C LEU A 75 -10.34 -5.67 14.46
N ASP A 76 -10.59 -5.74 15.76
CA ASP A 76 -10.81 -6.97 16.51
C ASP A 76 -12.31 -7.21 16.74
N ASP A 77 -12.86 -8.27 16.14
CA ASP A 77 -14.26 -8.68 16.36
C ASP A 77 -14.46 -9.57 17.58
N ALA A 78 -13.39 -9.92 18.30
CA ALA A 78 -13.43 -10.76 19.50
C ALA A 78 -14.11 -12.13 19.29
N SER A 79 -14.14 -12.65 18.05
CA SER A 79 -14.88 -13.86 17.69
C SER A 79 -16.41 -13.74 17.84
N ASP A 80 -16.94 -12.52 17.81
CA ASP A 80 -18.38 -12.21 17.89
C ASP A 80 -18.88 -11.63 16.57
N GLN A 81 -19.92 -12.24 15.99
CA GLN A 81 -20.54 -11.80 14.74
C GLN A 81 -21.20 -10.42 14.83
N ASN A 82 -21.38 -9.87 16.04
CA ASN A 82 -21.99 -8.56 16.27
C ASN A 82 -20.97 -7.45 16.59
N THR A 83 -19.66 -7.76 16.53
CA THR A 83 -18.58 -6.82 16.87
C THR A 83 -17.67 -6.59 15.67
N VAL A 84 -17.16 -5.35 15.53
CA VAL A 84 -16.08 -4.95 14.60
C VAL A 84 -15.17 -3.95 15.25
#